data_AF-A0A1E3YR02-F1
#
_entry.id   AF-A0A1E3YR02-F1
#
_cell.length_a   1.000
_cell.length_b   1.000
_cell.length_c   1.000
_cell.angle_alpha   90.00
_cell.angle_beta   90.00
_cell.angle_gamma   90.00
#
_symmetry.space_group_name_H-M   'P 1'
#
loop_
_entity.id
_entity.type
_entity.pdbx_description
1 polymer ?
#
loop_
_entity_poly.entity_id
_entity_poly.type
_entity_poly.pdbx_seq_one_letter_code
_entity_poly.pdbx_strand_id
1 'polypeptide(L)'
;MAVKEKPPSGLLDSFSAPLWVRLGLTAPRPVWIVKSQHRGYDWMAIELDHGGTGFQQTRATTTVFVVWLPHKSQDWYLPGHRITPEQQVCVDDTCVYAAALGQQPRVRTWTHWLDLAVDAAEEVISTEGMRRDESPQQKAERADEASWNPTDVNLVLLCLVSMAVFSFLNVMMLVEAYGEWQRHGAILVCHPKTSIGTYLQGWKAVAYAVSLSAPLLIALKALHTMVTRVHRPNFFFRLCFEGLIWVGAMYGLHHARQALIESVQRAC
;
A
#
# COMPACT_ATOMS: atom_id res chain seq x y z
N MET A 1 -18.14 -33.05 -11.17
CA MET A 1 -18.07 -31.66 -11.70
C MET A 1 -18.50 -30.73 -10.59
N ALA A 2 -17.73 -29.68 -10.30
CA ALA A 2 -18.09 -28.68 -9.31
C ALA A 2 -19.12 -27.70 -9.94
N VAL A 3 -20.24 -27.46 -9.27
CA VAL A 3 -21.38 -26.68 -9.79
C VAL A 3 -21.49 -25.37 -9.03
N LYS A 4 -21.88 -24.29 -9.72
CA LYS A 4 -22.20 -23.01 -9.07
C LYS A 4 -23.52 -23.14 -8.30
N GLU A 5 -23.44 -22.93 -7.01
CA GLU A 5 -24.55 -23.01 -6.08
C GLU A 5 -24.84 -21.62 -5.47
N LYS A 6 -26.09 -21.42 -5.04
CA LYS A 6 -26.46 -20.23 -4.29
C LYS A 6 -25.80 -20.31 -2.90
N PRO A 7 -25.19 -19.22 -2.40
CA PRO A 7 -24.58 -19.23 -1.07
C PRO A 7 -25.67 -19.42 0.00
N PRO A 8 -25.41 -20.23 1.04
CA PRO A 8 -26.33 -20.34 2.16
C PRO A 8 -26.45 -18.99 2.88
N SER A 9 -27.62 -18.73 3.48
CA SER A 9 -27.83 -17.54 4.30
C SER A 9 -26.88 -17.54 5.49
N GLY A 10 -26.20 -16.42 5.72
CA GLY A 10 -25.23 -16.30 6.83
C GLY A 10 -23.89 -17.00 6.59
N LEU A 11 -23.57 -17.38 5.34
CA LEU A 11 -22.28 -18.04 5.01
C LEU A 11 -21.08 -17.28 5.61
N LEU A 12 -21.03 -15.97 5.42
CA LEU A 12 -19.89 -15.15 5.89
C LEU A 12 -19.79 -15.08 7.42
N ASP A 13 -20.89 -15.32 8.14
CA ASP A 13 -20.93 -15.27 9.61
C ASP A 13 -20.37 -16.56 10.25
N SER A 14 -20.14 -17.61 9.45
CA SER A 14 -19.62 -18.90 9.92
C SER A 14 -18.11 -18.94 10.13
N PHE A 15 -17.41 -17.88 9.73
CA PHE A 15 -15.94 -17.78 9.77
C PHE A 15 -15.48 -16.93 10.96
N SER A 16 -14.50 -17.41 11.71
CA SER A 16 -14.06 -16.78 12.95
C SER A 16 -13.17 -15.55 12.72
N ALA A 17 -12.26 -15.60 11.75
CA ALA A 17 -11.33 -14.53 11.42
C ALA A 17 -11.24 -14.32 9.89
N PRO A 18 -12.34 -13.87 9.26
CA PRO A 18 -12.47 -13.93 7.82
C PRO A 18 -11.53 -12.99 7.05
N LEU A 19 -11.03 -13.50 5.91
CA LEU A 19 -10.13 -12.78 5.01
C LEU A 19 -10.72 -11.44 4.53
N TRP A 20 -12.01 -11.35 4.24
CA TRP A 20 -12.63 -10.10 3.75
C TRP A 20 -12.61 -8.96 4.78
N VAL A 21 -12.58 -9.26 6.08
CA VAL A 21 -12.41 -8.24 7.13
C VAL A 21 -10.98 -7.74 7.14
N ARG A 22 -9.99 -8.66 7.03
CA ARG A 22 -8.57 -8.30 6.96
C ARG A 22 -8.22 -7.47 5.72
N LEU A 23 -8.86 -7.77 4.60
CA LEU A 23 -8.71 -7.04 3.34
C LEU A 23 -9.45 -5.70 3.31
N GLY A 24 -10.25 -5.38 4.33
CA GLY A 24 -11.05 -4.16 4.38
C GLY A 24 -12.12 -4.08 3.30
N LEU A 25 -12.70 -5.22 2.88
CA LEU A 25 -13.77 -5.21 1.88
C LEU A 25 -15.02 -4.54 2.45
N THR A 26 -15.58 -3.59 1.71
CA THR A 26 -16.77 -2.86 2.15
C THR A 26 -18.03 -3.62 1.76
N ALA A 27 -18.87 -3.98 2.75
CA ALA A 27 -20.14 -4.67 2.56
C ALA A 27 -20.05 -5.92 1.64
N PRO A 28 -19.16 -6.89 1.93
CA PRO A 28 -19.00 -8.07 1.11
C PRO A 28 -20.29 -8.91 1.10
N ARG A 29 -20.70 -9.33 -0.09
CA ARG A 29 -21.89 -10.17 -0.31
C ARG A 29 -21.53 -11.38 -1.16
N PRO A 30 -21.80 -12.60 -0.70
CA PRO A 30 -21.55 -13.78 -1.51
C PRO A 30 -22.57 -13.84 -2.64
N VAL A 31 -22.09 -14.04 -3.87
CA VAL A 31 -22.90 -14.13 -5.10
C VAL A 31 -23.19 -15.59 -5.43
N TRP A 32 -22.15 -16.42 -5.45
CA TRP A 32 -22.24 -17.86 -5.67
C TRP A 32 -21.10 -18.56 -4.94
N ILE A 33 -21.28 -19.87 -4.73
CA ILE A 33 -20.23 -20.77 -4.24
C ILE A 33 -20.04 -21.95 -5.18
N VAL A 34 -18.87 -22.56 -5.12
CA VAL A 34 -18.58 -23.85 -5.74
C VAL A 34 -17.83 -24.69 -4.72
N LYS A 35 -18.20 -25.96 -4.55
CA LYS A 35 -17.54 -26.88 -3.62
C LYS A 35 -17.03 -28.10 -4.34
N SER A 36 -15.88 -28.60 -3.94
CA SER A 36 -15.37 -29.91 -4.38
C SER A 36 -14.22 -30.37 -3.49
N GLN A 37 -13.46 -31.34 -3.97
CA GLN A 37 -12.20 -31.78 -3.37
C GLN A 37 -11.03 -31.46 -4.30
N HIS A 38 -9.88 -31.14 -3.72
CA HIS A 38 -8.62 -30.88 -4.42
C HIS A 38 -7.48 -31.37 -3.54
N ARG A 39 -6.63 -32.25 -4.09
CA ARG A 39 -5.49 -32.86 -3.36
C ARG A 39 -5.85 -33.46 -1.99
N GLY A 40 -7.06 -34.01 -1.85
CA GLY A 40 -7.53 -34.64 -0.60
C GLY A 40 -8.14 -33.68 0.42
N TYR A 41 -8.17 -32.37 0.13
CA TYR A 41 -8.83 -31.37 0.95
C TYR A 41 -10.19 -31.00 0.38
N ASP A 42 -11.18 -30.82 1.26
CA ASP A 42 -12.42 -30.15 0.89
C ASP A 42 -12.12 -28.66 0.62
N TRP A 43 -12.72 -28.10 -0.43
CA TRP A 43 -12.56 -26.68 -0.76
C TRP A 43 -13.86 -26.04 -1.25
N MET A 44 -13.94 -24.72 -1.09
CA MET A 44 -15.02 -23.89 -1.60
C MET A 44 -14.48 -22.60 -2.23
N ALA A 45 -14.88 -22.32 -3.46
CA ALA A 45 -14.73 -21.00 -4.05
C ALA A 45 -15.99 -20.18 -3.73
N ILE A 46 -15.81 -18.93 -3.28
CA ILE A 46 -16.85 -17.97 -2.96
C ILE A 46 -16.59 -16.73 -3.81
N GLU A 47 -17.55 -16.34 -4.64
CA GLU A 47 -17.50 -15.04 -5.29
C GLU A 47 -18.14 -13.98 -4.39
N LEU A 48 -17.39 -12.94 -4.07
CA LEU A 48 -17.81 -11.82 -3.24
C LEU A 48 -17.98 -10.58 -4.10
N ASP A 49 -19.20 -10.03 -4.16
CA ASP A 49 -19.45 -8.66 -4.59
C ASP A 49 -19.22 -7.73 -3.41
N HIS A 50 -18.45 -6.66 -3.60
CA HIS A 50 -18.16 -5.69 -2.55
C HIS A 50 -17.99 -4.29 -3.14
N GLY A 51 -18.11 -3.28 -2.27
CA GLY A 51 -17.73 -1.92 -2.63
C GLY A 51 -16.24 -1.85 -2.96
N GLY A 52 -15.88 -1.05 -3.96
CA GLY A 52 -14.49 -0.70 -4.23
C GLY A 52 -13.83 -0.14 -2.97
N THR A 53 -12.58 -0.52 -2.76
CA THR A 53 -11.77 0.01 -1.65
C THR A 53 -11.13 1.32 -2.12
N GLY A 54 -11.38 2.43 -1.40
CA GLY A 54 -10.83 3.75 -1.73
C GLY A 54 -11.86 4.74 -2.32
N PHE A 55 -11.38 5.79 -2.97
CA PHE A 55 -12.20 6.91 -3.49
C PHE A 55 -13.09 6.54 -4.69
N GLN A 56 -12.85 5.40 -5.36
CA GLN A 56 -13.70 4.93 -6.45
C GLN A 56 -14.76 3.97 -5.89
N GLN A 57 -16.02 4.41 -5.89
CA GLN A 57 -17.20 3.60 -5.54
C GLN A 57 -17.63 2.65 -6.68
N THR A 58 -16.69 2.11 -7.43
CA THR A 58 -17.00 1.06 -8.40
C THR A 58 -17.15 -0.26 -7.66
N ARG A 59 -18.23 -1.01 -7.93
CA ARG A 59 -18.35 -2.37 -7.40
C ARG A 59 -17.21 -3.23 -7.94
N ALA A 60 -16.64 -4.04 -7.08
CA ALA A 60 -15.58 -4.97 -7.42
C ALA A 60 -16.02 -6.39 -7.01
N THR A 61 -15.50 -7.37 -7.73
CA THR A 61 -15.76 -8.77 -7.43
C THR A 61 -14.45 -9.46 -7.11
N THR A 62 -14.42 -10.19 -6.00
CA THR A 62 -13.26 -10.97 -5.53
C THR A 62 -13.66 -12.43 -5.40
N THR A 63 -12.87 -13.34 -5.94
CA THR A 63 -13.08 -14.79 -5.70
C THR A 63 -12.16 -15.26 -4.59
N VAL A 64 -12.74 -15.86 -3.54
CA VAL A 64 -12.04 -16.42 -2.38
C VAL A 64 -12.10 -17.94 -2.46
N PHE A 65 -10.96 -18.60 -2.37
CA PHE A 65 -10.83 -20.04 -2.28
C PHE A 65 -10.58 -20.41 -0.82
N VAL A 66 -11.45 -21.23 -0.26
CA VAL A 66 -11.41 -21.72 1.11
C VAL A 66 -11.00 -23.19 1.06
N VAL A 67 -10.01 -23.59 1.83
CA VAL A 67 -9.58 -24.98 2.02
C VAL A 67 -9.71 -25.32 3.50
N TRP A 68 -10.47 -26.37 3.84
CA TRP A 68 -10.67 -26.75 5.23
C TRP A 68 -9.47 -27.49 5.80
N LEU A 69 -9.09 -27.12 7.02
CA LEU A 69 -8.03 -27.80 7.77
C LEU A 69 -8.61 -29.05 8.47
N PRO A 70 -7.76 -30.05 8.82
CA PRO A 70 -8.21 -31.31 9.41
C PRO A 70 -8.97 -31.16 10.73
N HIS A 71 -8.64 -30.12 11.50
CA HIS A 71 -9.29 -29.81 12.78
C HIS A 71 -9.24 -28.31 13.08
N LYS A 72 -10.09 -27.90 14.02
CA LYS A 72 -10.12 -26.54 14.54
C LYS A 72 -8.95 -26.30 15.50
N SER A 73 -8.13 -25.28 15.27
CA SER A 73 -7.03 -24.89 16.14
C SER A 73 -6.80 -23.38 16.11
N GLN A 74 -6.50 -22.77 17.26
CA GLN A 74 -6.05 -21.38 17.33
C GLN A 74 -4.55 -21.23 17.10
N ASP A 75 -3.82 -22.36 17.07
CA ASP A 75 -2.38 -22.40 16.85
C ASP A 75 -2.02 -22.40 15.35
N TRP A 76 -3.01 -22.42 14.46
CA TRP A 76 -2.77 -22.32 13.02
C TRP A 76 -2.07 -21.01 12.67
N TYR A 77 -0.96 -21.15 11.95
CA TYR A 77 -0.08 -20.03 11.68
C TYR A 77 0.46 -20.07 10.27
N LEU A 78 0.25 -18.97 9.54
CA LEU A 78 0.92 -18.69 8.28
C LEU A 78 1.79 -17.43 8.45
N PRO A 79 3.07 -17.46 8.07
CA PRO A 79 3.93 -16.29 8.15
C PRO A 79 3.48 -15.10 7.28
N GLY A 80 3.55 -13.87 7.79
CA GLY A 80 3.15 -12.66 7.04
C GLY A 80 3.91 -12.41 5.75
N HIS A 81 5.15 -12.91 5.61
CA HIS A 81 5.90 -12.81 4.35
C HIS A 81 5.29 -13.63 3.21
N ARG A 82 4.34 -14.54 3.49
CA ARG A 82 3.54 -15.25 2.49
C ARG A 82 2.39 -14.41 1.96
N ILE A 83 2.04 -13.32 2.63
CA ILE A 83 0.93 -12.44 2.26
C ILE A 83 1.47 -11.34 1.35
N THR A 84 1.50 -11.63 0.05
CA THR A 84 2.00 -10.71 -0.98
C THR A 84 0.86 -10.27 -1.91
N PRO A 85 1.03 -9.20 -2.71
CA PRO A 85 0.04 -8.80 -3.71
C PRO A 85 -0.37 -9.95 -4.65
N GLU A 86 0.56 -10.86 -4.92
CA GLU A 86 0.39 -12.03 -5.80
C GLU A 86 -0.08 -13.28 -5.04
N GLN A 87 0.14 -13.34 -3.72
CA GLN A 87 -0.21 -14.45 -2.83
C GLN A 87 -1.03 -13.94 -1.64
N GLN A 88 -2.34 -13.77 -1.86
CA GLN A 88 -3.27 -13.27 -0.83
C GLN A 88 -3.83 -14.43 -0.02
N VAL A 89 -2.95 -15.05 0.77
CA VAL A 89 -3.30 -16.20 1.59
C VAL A 89 -3.46 -15.78 3.04
N CYS A 90 -4.47 -16.29 3.73
CA CYS A 90 -4.55 -16.16 5.19
C CYS A 90 -5.11 -17.42 5.82
N VAL A 91 -5.01 -17.51 7.14
CA VAL A 91 -5.46 -18.66 7.91
C VAL A 91 -6.49 -18.26 8.95
N ASP A 92 -7.54 -19.07 9.08
CA ASP A 92 -8.53 -19.05 10.15
C ASP A 92 -8.27 -20.19 11.14
N ASP A 93 -9.11 -20.28 12.16
CA ASP A 93 -9.12 -21.39 13.11
C ASP A 93 -9.50 -22.76 12.50
N THR A 94 -10.07 -22.79 11.30
CA THR A 94 -10.65 -24.00 10.68
C THR A 94 -10.31 -24.15 9.19
N CYS A 95 -9.74 -23.13 8.56
CA CYS A 95 -9.50 -23.14 7.12
C CYS A 95 -8.36 -22.20 6.72
N VAL A 96 -7.86 -22.39 5.51
CA VAL A 96 -6.96 -21.48 4.82
C VAL A 96 -7.71 -20.85 3.65
N TYR A 97 -7.47 -19.56 3.44
CA TYR A 97 -8.05 -18.77 2.38
C TYR A 97 -6.98 -18.37 1.37
N ALA A 98 -7.31 -18.36 0.08
CA ALA A 98 -6.58 -17.64 -0.95
C ALA A 98 -7.55 -16.73 -1.72
N ALA A 99 -7.23 -15.44 -1.91
CA ALA A 99 -8.11 -14.51 -2.62
C ALA A 99 -7.52 -13.99 -3.93
N ALA A 100 -8.31 -14.07 -5.00
CA ALA A 100 -8.09 -13.33 -6.23
C ALA A 100 -8.74 -11.95 -6.12
N LEU A 101 -8.04 -11.01 -5.49
CA LEU A 101 -8.55 -9.66 -5.18
C LEU A 101 -8.94 -8.86 -6.41
N GLY A 102 -10.20 -8.40 -6.44
CA GLY A 102 -10.75 -7.64 -7.57
C GLY A 102 -10.79 -8.44 -8.87
N GLN A 103 -10.69 -9.77 -8.80
CA GLN A 103 -10.62 -10.66 -9.95
C GLN A 103 -11.67 -11.78 -9.86
N GLN A 104 -12.15 -12.15 -11.05
CA GLN A 104 -12.93 -13.36 -11.29
C GLN A 104 -12.07 -14.32 -12.15
N PRO A 105 -11.15 -15.07 -11.54
CA PRO A 105 -10.30 -16.00 -12.28
C PRO A 105 -11.17 -17.00 -13.05
N ARG A 106 -10.77 -17.28 -14.30
CA ARG A 106 -11.44 -18.30 -15.11
C ARG A 106 -11.27 -19.66 -14.46
N VAL A 107 -12.25 -20.55 -14.58
CA VAL A 107 -12.20 -21.89 -13.96
C VAL A 107 -10.90 -22.65 -14.25
N ARG A 108 -10.34 -22.50 -15.46
CA ARG A 108 -9.05 -23.12 -15.84
C ARG A 108 -7.85 -22.68 -15.00
N THR A 109 -7.90 -21.51 -14.36
CA THR A 109 -6.83 -20.99 -13.49
C THR A 109 -7.13 -21.21 -12.01
N TRP A 110 -8.26 -21.85 -11.66
CA TRP A 110 -8.60 -22.12 -10.27
C TRP A 110 -7.64 -23.11 -9.63
N THR A 111 -7.13 -24.08 -10.39
CA THR A 111 -6.12 -25.03 -9.91
C THR A 111 -4.93 -24.31 -9.28
N HIS A 112 -4.45 -23.22 -9.88
CA HIS A 112 -3.37 -22.42 -9.31
C HIS A 112 -3.71 -21.81 -7.94
N TRP A 113 -4.91 -21.25 -7.79
CA TRP A 113 -5.35 -20.67 -6.51
C TRP A 113 -5.63 -21.73 -5.45
N LEU A 114 -6.15 -22.89 -5.86
CA LEU A 114 -6.36 -24.03 -4.99
C LEU A 114 -5.04 -24.66 -4.55
N ASP A 115 -4.07 -24.79 -5.46
CA ASP A 115 -2.71 -25.23 -5.13
C ASP A 115 -2.08 -24.26 -4.12
N LEU A 116 -2.21 -22.95 -4.32
CA LEU A 116 -1.71 -21.96 -3.37
C LEU A 116 -2.35 -22.10 -1.96
N ALA A 117 -3.67 -22.32 -1.90
CA ALA A 117 -4.37 -22.53 -0.63
C ALA A 117 -4.00 -23.87 0.03
N VAL A 118 -3.84 -24.94 -0.75
CA VAL A 118 -3.44 -26.26 -0.26
C VAL A 118 -1.99 -26.27 0.20
N ASP A 119 -1.06 -25.66 -0.53
CA ASP A 119 0.35 -25.57 -0.13
C ASP A 119 0.48 -24.79 1.18
N ALA A 120 -0.31 -23.73 1.36
CA ALA A 120 -0.39 -23.02 2.62
C ALA A 120 -1.05 -23.83 3.74
N ALA A 121 -2.07 -24.64 3.44
CA ALA A 121 -2.65 -25.57 4.40
C ALA A 121 -1.63 -26.64 4.85
N GLU A 122 -0.88 -27.23 3.91
CA GLU A 122 0.18 -28.18 4.20
C GLU A 122 1.30 -27.54 5.04
N GLU A 123 1.69 -26.29 4.74
CA GLU A 123 2.67 -25.53 5.54
C GLU A 123 2.17 -25.31 6.98
N VAL A 124 0.93 -24.83 7.14
CA VAL A 124 0.29 -24.58 8.44
C VAL A 124 0.20 -25.87 9.26
N ILE A 125 -0.17 -27.00 8.63
CA ILE A 125 -0.23 -28.32 9.27
C ILE A 125 1.17 -28.78 9.68
N SER A 126 2.16 -28.64 8.81
CA SER A 126 3.55 -29.06 9.09
C SER A 126 4.20 -28.25 10.22
N THR A 127 3.72 -27.03 10.47
CA THR A 127 4.23 -26.11 11.47
C THR A 127 3.38 -26.07 12.74
N GLU A 128 2.37 -26.94 12.85
CA GLU A 128 1.50 -27.03 14.01
C GLU A 128 2.32 -27.25 15.29
N GLY A 129 2.08 -26.41 16.29
CA GLY A 129 2.71 -26.56 17.60
C GLY A 129 4.13 -25.99 17.71
N MET A 130 4.81 -25.64 16.61
CA MET A 130 6.16 -25.04 16.64
C MET A 130 6.20 -23.69 17.40
N ARG A 131 5.03 -23.08 17.63
CA ARG A 131 4.87 -21.74 18.19
C ARG A 131 3.96 -21.68 19.42
N ARG A 132 3.69 -22.82 20.06
CA ARG A 132 2.85 -22.89 21.28
C ARG A 132 3.39 -22.01 22.40
N ASP A 133 4.71 -21.86 22.47
CA ASP A 133 5.42 -21.12 23.51
C ASP A 133 5.56 -19.61 23.21
N GLU A 134 5.01 -19.11 22.09
CA GLU A 134 5.05 -17.67 21.79
C GLU A 134 4.24 -16.87 22.82
N SER A 135 4.79 -15.74 23.24
CA SER A 135 4.18 -14.87 24.25
C SER A 135 2.87 -14.24 23.75
N PRO A 136 1.97 -13.79 24.63
CA PRO A 136 0.74 -13.10 24.23
C PRO A 136 0.99 -11.86 23.36
N GLN A 137 2.10 -11.15 23.58
CA GLN A 137 2.51 -10.00 22.75
C GLN A 137 2.92 -10.45 21.34
N GLN A 138 3.70 -11.52 21.22
CA GLN A 138 4.04 -12.12 19.92
C GLN A 138 2.79 -12.65 19.20
N LYS A 139 1.81 -13.15 19.95
CA LYS A 139 0.50 -13.56 19.40
C LYS A 139 -0.32 -12.37 18.88
N ALA A 140 -0.29 -11.24 19.57
CA ALA A 140 -1.00 -10.03 19.17
C ALA A 140 -0.36 -9.34 17.95
N GLU A 141 0.96 -9.16 17.94
CA GLU A 141 1.69 -8.55 16.81
C GLU A 141 1.49 -9.32 15.49
N ARG A 142 1.27 -10.62 15.57
CA ARG A 142 0.94 -11.50 14.44
C ARG A 142 -0.49 -11.35 13.94
N ALA A 143 -1.46 -11.23 14.84
CA ALA A 143 -2.86 -11.02 14.46
C ALA A 143 -3.04 -9.70 13.68
N ASP A 144 -2.11 -8.75 13.89
CA ASP A 144 -2.05 -7.43 13.27
C ASP A 144 -1.34 -7.39 11.90
N GLU A 145 -0.79 -8.51 11.39
CA GLU A 145 -0.26 -8.57 10.01
C GLU A 145 -1.43 -8.56 9.00
N ALA A 146 -1.87 -7.36 8.62
CA ALA A 146 -3.01 -7.18 7.71
C ALA A 146 -2.65 -7.60 6.27
N SER A 147 -3.62 -8.24 5.61
CA SER A 147 -3.52 -8.68 4.22
C SER A 147 -3.57 -7.51 3.25
N TRP A 148 -2.72 -7.57 2.24
CA TRP A 148 -2.42 -6.46 1.35
C TRP A 148 -3.53 -6.18 0.32
N ASN A 149 -3.89 -4.92 0.07
CA ASN A 149 -4.85 -4.56 -0.98
C ASN A 149 -4.12 -4.03 -2.25
N PRO A 150 -4.29 -4.66 -3.43
CA PRO A 150 -3.64 -4.24 -4.68
C PRO A 150 -4.14 -2.89 -5.19
N THR A 151 -5.36 -2.49 -4.85
CA THR A 151 -5.93 -1.19 -5.24
C THR A 151 -5.18 -0.03 -4.56
N ASP A 152 -4.68 -0.26 -3.34
CA ASP A 152 -3.86 0.71 -2.61
C ASP A 152 -2.50 0.90 -3.29
N VAL A 153 -1.93 -0.15 -3.92
CA VAL A 153 -0.60 -0.07 -4.57
C VAL A 153 -0.57 0.90 -5.72
N ASN A 154 -1.50 0.80 -6.66
CA ASN A 154 -1.47 1.63 -7.87
C ASN A 154 -1.54 3.11 -7.53
N LEU A 155 -2.34 3.46 -6.52
CA LEU A 155 -2.52 4.83 -6.08
C LEU A 155 -1.33 5.31 -5.24
N VAL A 156 -0.79 4.45 -4.36
CA VAL A 156 0.45 4.68 -3.61
C VAL A 156 1.63 4.92 -4.54
N LEU A 157 1.74 4.10 -5.59
CA LEU A 157 2.78 4.22 -6.61
C LEU A 157 2.67 5.57 -7.33
N LEU A 158 1.46 5.98 -7.72
CA LEU A 158 1.22 7.26 -8.37
C LEU A 158 1.61 8.45 -7.48
N CYS A 159 1.26 8.41 -6.19
CA CYS A 159 1.68 9.43 -5.22
C CYS A 159 3.20 9.47 -5.06
N LEU A 160 3.85 8.31 -4.88
CA LEU A 160 5.29 8.21 -4.66
C LEU A 160 6.11 8.62 -5.88
N VAL A 161 5.72 8.17 -7.08
CA VAL A 161 6.39 8.57 -8.33
C VAL A 161 6.32 10.08 -8.52
N SER A 162 5.16 10.68 -8.27
CA SER A 162 5.00 12.13 -8.34
C SER A 162 5.93 12.83 -7.34
N MET A 163 5.90 12.42 -6.07
CA MET A 163 6.76 13.00 -5.03
C MET A 163 8.24 12.83 -5.37
N ALA A 164 8.66 11.69 -5.93
CA ALA A 164 10.04 11.42 -6.32
C ALA A 164 10.50 12.34 -7.47
N VAL A 165 9.70 12.47 -8.53
CA VAL A 165 10.03 13.33 -9.69
C VAL A 165 10.18 14.78 -9.26
N PHE A 166 9.24 15.33 -8.50
CA PHE A 166 9.32 16.71 -8.04
C PHE A 166 10.38 16.94 -6.97
N SER A 167 10.66 15.95 -6.12
CA SER A 167 11.78 16.01 -5.17
C SER A 167 13.13 16.03 -5.90
N PHE A 168 13.28 15.22 -6.95
CA PHE A 168 14.46 15.24 -7.82
C PHE A 168 14.68 16.63 -8.44
N LEU A 169 13.62 17.27 -8.95
CA LEU A 169 13.70 18.64 -9.48
C LEU A 169 14.17 19.65 -8.42
N ASN A 170 13.68 19.57 -7.17
CA ASN A 170 14.17 20.44 -6.09
C ASN A 170 15.64 20.18 -5.76
N VAL A 171 16.10 18.92 -5.76
CA VAL A 171 17.52 18.60 -5.53
C VAL A 171 18.39 19.19 -6.62
N MET A 172 18.00 19.07 -7.89
CA MET A 172 18.73 19.66 -9.00
C MET A 172 18.86 21.19 -8.85
N MET A 173 17.74 21.87 -8.55
CA MET A 173 17.76 23.31 -8.28
C MET A 173 18.62 23.69 -7.06
N LEU A 174 18.63 22.85 -6.02
CA LEU A 174 19.46 23.05 -4.83
C LEU A 174 20.96 22.91 -5.16
N VAL A 175 21.32 21.94 -5.99
CA VAL A 175 22.71 21.73 -6.46
C VAL A 175 23.16 22.92 -7.30
N GLU A 176 22.33 23.41 -8.22
CA GLU A 176 22.62 24.62 -9.01
C GLU A 176 22.81 25.84 -8.12
N ALA A 177 21.89 26.07 -7.19
CA ALA A 177 21.95 27.17 -6.23
C ALA A 177 23.20 27.10 -5.34
N TYR A 178 23.56 25.90 -4.87
CA TYR A 178 24.78 25.68 -4.09
C TYR A 178 26.04 25.94 -4.92
N GLY A 179 26.07 25.50 -6.18
CA GLY A 179 27.17 25.76 -7.11
C GLY A 179 27.40 27.25 -7.34
N GLU A 180 26.32 28.01 -7.57
CA GLU A 180 26.38 29.47 -7.71
C GLU A 180 26.87 30.14 -6.43
N TRP A 181 26.34 29.74 -5.28
CA TRP A 181 26.76 30.30 -4.00
C TRP A 181 28.24 30.02 -3.72
N GLN A 182 28.74 28.81 -3.98
CA GLN A 182 30.16 28.48 -3.80
C GLN A 182 31.08 29.29 -4.72
N ARG A 183 30.67 29.54 -5.97
CA ARG A 183 31.49 30.29 -6.94
C ARG A 183 31.48 31.80 -6.71
N HIS A 184 30.30 32.36 -6.42
CA HIS A 184 30.08 33.82 -6.46
C HIS A 184 29.74 34.43 -5.10
N GLY A 185 29.61 33.62 -4.04
CA GLY A 185 29.14 34.09 -2.74
C GLY A 185 27.66 34.47 -2.71
N ALA A 186 26.92 34.21 -3.79
CA ALA A 186 25.52 34.54 -3.98
C ALA A 186 24.85 33.54 -4.95
N ILE A 187 23.53 33.41 -4.88
CA ILE A 187 22.75 32.64 -5.85
C ILE A 187 22.31 33.59 -6.96
N LEU A 188 22.82 33.35 -8.16
CA LEU A 188 22.55 34.12 -9.37
C LEU A 188 21.57 33.36 -10.27
N VAL A 189 20.44 33.97 -10.63
CA VAL A 189 19.54 33.42 -11.64
C VAL A 189 19.19 34.51 -12.64
N CYS A 190 19.83 34.49 -13.81
CA CYS A 190 19.52 35.40 -14.91
C CYS A 190 18.38 34.82 -15.77
N HIS A 191 17.46 35.68 -16.19
CA HIS A 191 16.37 35.23 -17.05
C HIS A 191 16.92 34.94 -18.45
N PRO A 192 16.59 33.81 -19.09
CA PRO A 192 17.16 33.43 -20.39
C PRO A 192 16.72 34.31 -21.56
N LYS A 193 15.83 35.28 -21.34
CA LYS A 193 15.17 36.09 -22.39
C LYS A 193 15.14 37.59 -22.10
N THR A 194 15.51 38.02 -20.90
CA THR A 194 15.49 39.43 -20.50
C THR A 194 16.80 39.77 -19.83
N SER A 195 17.20 41.05 -19.90
CA SER A 195 18.39 41.57 -19.21
C SER A 195 18.13 41.79 -17.71
N ILE A 196 17.40 40.86 -17.09
CA ILE A 196 16.97 40.91 -15.70
C ILE A 196 17.36 39.57 -15.08
N GLY A 197 17.99 39.62 -13.93
CA GLY A 197 18.24 38.45 -13.09
C GLY A 197 18.05 38.73 -11.63
N THR A 198 18.41 37.75 -10.83
CA THR A 198 18.32 37.81 -9.38
C THR A 198 19.66 37.53 -8.74
N TYR A 199 19.94 38.31 -7.69
CA TYR A 199 21.15 38.22 -6.90
C TYR A 199 20.77 38.04 -5.43
N LEU A 200 20.82 36.80 -4.95
CA LEU A 200 20.47 36.44 -3.58
C LEU A 200 21.74 36.26 -2.75
N GLN A 201 21.90 37.05 -1.70
CA GLN A 201 23.05 36.99 -0.79
C GLN A 201 22.60 36.96 0.68
N GLY A 202 23.45 36.43 1.56
CA GLY A 202 23.22 36.40 3.00
C GLY A 202 22.00 35.58 3.38
N TRP A 203 21.14 36.11 4.24
CA TRP A 203 19.96 35.39 4.73
C TRP A 203 18.97 35.01 3.61
N LYS A 204 18.92 35.79 2.51
CA LYS A 204 18.05 35.48 1.36
C LYS A 204 18.53 34.23 0.62
N ALA A 205 19.84 34.06 0.44
CA ALA A 205 20.39 32.84 -0.15
C ALA A 205 20.10 31.60 0.72
N VAL A 206 20.24 31.75 2.04
CA VAL A 206 19.89 30.71 3.02
C VAL A 206 18.39 30.36 2.92
N ALA A 207 17.51 31.36 2.93
CA ALA A 207 16.07 31.15 2.83
C ALA A 207 15.68 30.43 1.52
N TYR A 208 16.34 30.78 0.41
CA TYR A 208 16.15 30.10 -0.87
C TYR A 208 16.56 28.62 -0.80
N ALA A 209 17.74 28.31 -0.24
CA ALA A 209 18.20 26.93 -0.08
C ALA A 209 17.33 26.09 0.88
N VAL A 210 16.86 26.71 1.97
CA VAL A 210 15.93 26.07 2.93
C VAL A 210 14.59 25.75 2.26
N SER A 211 14.08 26.67 1.44
CA SER A 211 12.81 26.45 0.72
C SER A 211 12.88 25.32 -0.31
N LEU A 212 14.07 25.03 -0.83
CA LEU A 212 14.32 23.91 -1.74
C LEU A 212 14.47 22.57 -1.01
N SER A 213 15.06 22.58 0.18
CA SER A 213 15.36 21.36 0.94
C SER A 213 14.21 20.89 1.84
N ALA A 214 13.37 21.80 2.35
CA ALA A 214 12.29 21.45 3.28
C ALA A 214 11.29 20.40 2.73
N PRO A 215 10.83 20.46 1.45
CA PRO A 215 9.96 19.43 0.89
C PRO A 215 10.57 18.02 0.85
N LEU A 216 11.91 17.91 0.80
CA LEU A 216 12.63 16.63 0.75
C LEU A 216 12.49 15.85 2.06
N LEU A 217 12.44 16.54 3.21
CA LEU A 217 12.23 15.91 4.51
C LEU A 217 10.85 15.24 4.60
N ILE A 218 9.83 15.86 4.00
CA ILE A 218 8.48 15.32 3.94
C ILE A 218 8.44 14.10 3.00
N ALA A 219 9.16 14.14 1.88
CA ALA A 219 9.30 13.00 0.97
C ALA A 219 10.04 11.82 1.62
N LEU A 220 11.12 12.07 2.36
CA LEU A 220 11.83 11.05 3.14
C LEU A 220 10.93 10.41 4.20
N LYS A 221 10.11 11.22 4.89
CA LYS A 221 9.12 10.71 5.84
C LYS A 221 8.09 9.83 5.16
N ALA A 222 7.56 10.23 4.00
CA ALA A 222 6.61 9.43 3.23
C ALA A 222 7.22 8.10 2.76
N LEU A 223 8.48 8.11 2.34
CA LEU A 223 9.22 6.89 2.00
C LEU A 223 9.38 5.98 3.21
N HIS A 224 9.73 6.54 4.38
CA HIS A 224 9.82 5.77 5.62
C HIS A 224 8.47 5.19 6.03
N THR A 225 7.38 5.96 5.93
CA THR A 225 6.01 5.50 6.19
C THR A 225 5.62 4.36 5.25
N MET A 226 6.00 4.44 3.96
CA MET A 226 5.83 3.33 3.02
C MET A 226 6.59 2.09 3.51
N VAL A 227 7.90 2.16 3.67
CA VAL A 227 8.72 0.99 4.04
C VAL A 227 8.24 0.33 5.33
N THR A 228 7.79 1.12 6.32
CA THR A 228 7.45 0.60 7.64
C THR A 228 5.98 0.27 7.86
N ARG A 229 5.06 0.81 7.05
CA ARG A 229 3.61 0.75 7.33
C ARG A 229 2.75 0.44 6.13
N VAL A 230 3.31 0.08 4.99
CA VAL A 230 2.53 -0.23 3.78
C VAL A 230 1.52 -1.38 3.99
N HIS A 231 1.79 -2.27 4.94
CA HIS A 231 0.90 -3.36 5.34
C HIS A 231 -0.15 -2.98 6.41
N ARG A 232 -0.14 -1.75 6.96
CA ARG A 232 -1.03 -1.36 8.07
C ARG A 232 -2.39 -0.86 7.54
N PRO A 233 -3.51 -1.14 8.25
CA PRO A 233 -4.78 -0.49 7.95
C PRO A 233 -4.64 1.02 8.02
N ASN A 234 -5.33 1.74 7.12
CA ASN A 234 -5.25 3.20 6.95
C ASN A 234 -3.91 3.76 6.43
N PHE A 235 -2.99 2.90 5.96
CA PHE A 235 -1.76 3.35 5.29
C PHE A 235 -2.05 4.36 4.17
N PHE A 236 -3.06 4.08 3.34
CA PHE A 236 -3.48 4.96 2.27
C PHE A 236 -3.85 6.37 2.75
N PHE A 237 -4.69 6.49 3.78
CA PHE A 237 -5.08 7.80 4.34
C PHE A 237 -3.85 8.56 4.86
N ARG A 238 -2.93 7.85 5.50
CA ARG A 238 -1.71 8.45 6.02
C ARG A 238 -0.77 8.93 4.90
N LEU A 239 -0.59 8.14 3.86
CA LEU A 239 0.21 8.53 2.70
C LEU A 239 -0.42 9.70 1.95
N CYS A 240 -1.74 9.70 1.76
CA CYS A 240 -2.46 10.83 1.15
C CYS A 240 -2.33 12.11 1.97
N PHE A 241 -2.43 12.02 3.29
CA PHE A 241 -2.24 13.16 4.17
C PHE A 241 -0.80 13.70 4.11
N GLU A 242 0.20 12.82 4.12
CA GLU A 242 1.61 13.21 3.91
C GLU A 242 1.85 13.81 2.52
N GLY A 243 1.19 13.27 1.49
CA GLY A 243 1.19 13.83 0.13
C GLY A 243 0.55 15.22 0.05
N LEU A 244 -0.57 15.45 0.72
CA LEU A 244 -1.23 16.76 0.81
C LEU A 244 -0.35 17.79 1.52
N ILE A 245 0.30 17.40 2.63
CA ILE A 245 1.28 18.25 3.32
C ILE A 245 2.43 18.59 2.37
N TRP A 246 2.93 17.60 1.62
CA TRP A 246 4.02 17.81 0.68
C TRP A 246 3.62 18.77 -0.46
N VAL A 247 2.43 18.61 -1.06
CA VAL A 247 1.92 19.54 -2.09
C VAL A 247 1.75 20.95 -1.51
N GLY A 248 1.17 21.07 -0.32
CA GLY A 248 1.01 22.35 0.37
C GLY A 248 2.34 23.04 0.64
N ALA A 249 3.34 22.30 1.11
CA ALA A 249 4.69 22.80 1.33
C ALA A 249 5.35 23.24 0.02
N MET A 250 5.26 22.42 -1.04
CA MET A 250 5.76 22.76 -2.38
C MET A 250 5.18 24.06 -2.90
N TYR A 251 3.86 24.24 -2.79
CA TYR A 251 3.15 25.43 -3.23
C TYR A 251 3.52 26.66 -2.40
N GLY A 252 3.46 26.56 -1.07
CA GLY A 252 3.79 27.69 -0.19
C GLY A 252 5.24 28.15 -0.34
N LEU A 253 6.19 27.21 -0.43
CA LEU A 253 7.60 27.51 -0.61
C LEU A 253 7.93 27.99 -2.03
N HIS A 254 7.13 27.62 -3.04
CA HIS A 254 7.23 28.21 -4.38
C HIS A 254 6.89 29.71 -4.35
N HIS A 255 5.77 30.09 -3.73
CA HIS A 255 5.39 31.51 -3.59
C HIS A 255 6.40 32.29 -2.75
N ALA A 256 6.90 31.70 -1.66
CA ALA A 256 7.97 32.31 -0.87
C ALA A 256 9.23 32.56 -1.70
N ARG A 257 9.63 31.60 -2.56
CA ARG A 257 10.77 31.78 -3.48
C ARG A 257 10.53 32.89 -4.49
N GLN A 258 9.33 32.96 -5.09
CA GLN A 258 9.00 34.02 -6.04
C GLN A 258 9.07 35.41 -5.40
N ALA A 259 8.44 35.59 -4.23
CA ALA A 259 8.52 36.85 -3.49
C ALA A 259 9.97 37.22 -3.13
N LEU A 260 10.79 36.22 -2.79
CA LEU A 260 12.20 36.42 -2.46
C LEU A 260 13.01 36.85 -3.69
N ILE A 261 12.76 36.24 -4.85
CA ILE A 261 13.33 36.58 -6.16
C ILE A 261 12.94 38.01 -6.55
N GLU A 262 11.65 38.35 -6.50
CA GLU A 262 11.13 39.69 -6.82
C GLU A 262 11.77 40.78 -5.95
N SER A 263 12.05 40.47 -4.67
CA SER A 263 12.68 41.42 -3.75
C SER A 263 14.14 41.80 -4.08
N VAL A 264 14.78 41.15 -5.07
CA VAL A 264 16.19 41.36 -5.45
C VAL A 264 16.42 41.40 -6.95
N GLN A 265 15.36 41.61 -7.76
CA GLN A 265 15.51 41.72 -9.21
C GLN A 265 16.45 42.87 -9.58
N ARG A 266 17.46 42.57 -10.39
CA ARG A 266 18.47 43.50 -10.89
C ARG A 266 18.72 43.22 -12.37
N ALA A 267 19.35 44.16 -13.07
CA ALA A 267 19.82 43.87 -14.40
C ALA A 267 20.89 42.76 -14.37
N CYS A 268 20.71 41.72 -15.19
CA CYS A 268 21.74 40.81 -15.67
C CYS A 268 22.01 41.20 -17.14
#